data_AF-A0A8B6E246-F1
#
_entry.id   AF-A0A8B6E246-F1
#
_cell.length_a   1.000
_cell.length_b   1.000
_cell.length_c   1.000
_cell.angle_alpha   90.00
_cell.angle_beta   90.00
_cell.angle_gamma   90.00
#
_symmetry.space_group_name_H-M   'P 1'
#
loop_
_entity.id
_entity.type
_entity.pdbx_description
1 polymer ?
#
loop_
_entity_poly.entity_id
_entity_poly.type
_entity_poly.pdbx_seq_one_letter_code
_entity_poly.pdbx_strand_id
1 'polypeptide(L)'
;MNYYYYPYLMKMDQLELWMYRSQEDIQSTEPITIYLPDADHIALQMVLSYIYTDRILPTQDGQEHNSNEVILMMMDVYRLSIKFQMGRLEQLCIQYLESCINHKNVLVALHNAAKLSLDSIKEYCLKFIVKESNCNQIVNSMEFESLDKPLMVEIIRRKLSPPHSVRILPEPLQDQVMGRSLEKDLETFLQSAGRDLCDVTLVLDGVEIPAHKAILSARCSYFEALFRWSMPENNKVTIAIGEMIPSRQAFDSLLRYIYYSDTTMPPEDSLYLFPAPHFYGFTNNRLQAYCKHNLEKNVSVQNVVQILEAADKIQALDMKKHALRIMVHNFQNVAHLPELNRLNKDLLLEIIKAKADDEGEVNLSKDWSLSNISDI
;
A
#
# COMPACT_ATOMS: atom_id res chain seq x y z
N MET A 1 -33.40 -10.25 -5.95
CA MET A 1 -32.84 -9.12 -5.16
C MET A 1 -33.68 -8.96 -3.91
N ASN A 2 -33.31 -9.63 -2.83
CA ASN A 2 -33.91 -9.41 -1.51
C ASN A 2 -32.80 -8.89 -0.60
N TYR A 3 -33.00 -7.67 -0.09
CA TYR A 3 -32.14 -7.02 0.88
C TYR A 3 -32.35 -7.68 2.25
N TYR A 4 -31.38 -8.47 2.71
CA TYR A 4 -31.31 -8.84 4.11
C TYR A 4 -30.49 -7.78 4.84
N TYR A 5 -31.22 -6.87 5.50
CA TYR A 5 -30.72 -6.05 6.60
C TYR A 5 -30.28 -6.98 7.74
N TYR A 6 -29.00 -6.95 8.13
CA TYR A 6 -28.54 -7.53 9.39
C TYR A 6 -28.68 -6.47 10.51
N PRO A 7 -29.44 -6.72 11.58
CA PRO A 7 -29.55 -5.80 12.71
C PRO A 7 -28.58 -6.22 13.82
N TYR A 8 -27.42 -5.56 13.91
CA TYR A 8 -26.61 -5.55 15.14
C TYR A 8 -26.72 -4.17 15.79
N LEU A 9 -27.88 -3.88 16.37
CA LEU A 9 -28.04 -2.79 17.34
C LEU A 9 -27.91 -3.39 18.74
N MET A 10 -26.79 -3.09 19.41
CA MET A 10 -26.61 -3.42 20.84
C MET A 10 -27.71 -2.75 21.67
N LYS A 11 -28.21 -3.45 22.70
CA LYS A 11 -29.07 -2.85 23.73
C LYS A 11 -28.24 -1.88 24.58
N MET A 12 -28.79 -0.71 24.89
CA MET A 12 -28.15 0.37 25.70
C MET A 12 -27.50 -0.15 27.01
N ASP A 13 -28.12 -1.13 27.67
CA ASP A 13 -27.59 -1.70 28.92
C ASP A 13 -26.24 -2.42 28.76
N GLN A 14 -25.92 -2.95 27.57
CA GLN A 14 -24.62 -3.57 27.28
C GLN A 14 -23.52 -2.54 27.00
N LEU A 15 -23.90 -1.36 26.49
CA LEU A 15 -22.98 -0.22 26.29
C LEU A 15 -22.55 0.37 27.64
N GLU A 16 -23.46 0.53 28.60
CA GLU A 16 -23.13 1.05 29.94
C GLU A 16 -22.24 0.08 30.73
N LEU A 17 -22.56 -1.23 30.71
CA LEU A 17 -21.73 -2.28 31.32
C LEU A 17 -20.36 -2.46 30.66
N TRP A 18 -20.19 -2.00 29.41
CA TRP A 18 -18.93 -2.01 28.68
C TRP A 18 -18.11 -0.73 28.90
N MET A 19 -18.75 0.44 29.03
CA MET A 19 -18.06 1.67 29.49
C MET A 19 -17.45 1.46 30.88
N TYR A 20 -18.13 0.69 31.73
CA TYR A 20 -17.63 0.34 33.07
C TYR A 20 -16.48 -0.69 33.01
N ARG A 21 -16.57 -1.74 32.19
CA ARG A 21 -15.52 -2.77 32.07
C ARG A 21 -14.29 -2.33 31.26
N SER A 22 -14.45 -1.46 30.28
CA SER A 22 -13.31 -0.91 29.51
C SER A 22 -12.41 0.02 30.32
N GLN A 23 -12.87 0.46 31.50
CA GLN A 23 -12.02 1.18 32.46
C GLN A 23 -11.15 0.23 33.30
N GLU A 24 -11.54 -1.05 33.45
CA GLU A 24 -10.80 -2.02 34.28
C GLU A 24 -9.74 -2.82 33.49
N ASP A 25 -9.89 -3.00 32.17
CA ASP A 25 -8.98 -3.80 31.33
C ASP A 25 -7.86 -3.00 30.62
N ILE A 26 -7.77 -1.70 30.84
CA ILE A 26 -6.55 -0.96 30.47
C ILE A 26 -5.55 -1.24 31.60
N GLN A 27 -4.76 -2.30 31.47
CA GLN A 27 -3.52 -2.43 32.23
C GLN A 27 -2.81 -1.08 32.14
N SER A 28 -2.72 -0.42 33.29
CA SER A 28 -2.06 0.86 33.51
C SER A 28 -0.58 0.75 33.14
N THR A 29 -0.26 0.78 31.85
CA THR A 29 1.07 1.11 31.36
C THR A 29 1.10 2.62 31.28
N GLU A 30 1.87 3.26 32.15
CA GLU A 30 2.16 4.69 32.00
C GLU A 30 2.61 4.95 30.56
N PRO A 31 2.08 5.99 29.89
CA PRO A 31 2.45 6.28 28.52
C PRO A 31 3.94 6.56 28.45
N ILE A 32 4.64 5.88 27.53
CA ILE A 32 6.05 6.16 27.26
C ILE A 32 6.14 7.61 26.78
N THR A 33 6.76 8.45 27.59
CA THR A 33 6.91 9.88 27.30
C THR A 33 8.26 10.12 26.65
N ILE A 34 8.25 10.59 25.39
CA ILE A 34 9.46 10.96 24.65
C ILE A 34 9.55 12.49 24.62
N TYR A 35 10.61 13.06 25.19
CA TYR A 35 10.81 14.51 25.21
C TYR A 35 11.68 14.98 24.04
N LEU A 36 11.15 15.90 23.24
CA LEU A 36 11.83 16.52 22.10
C LEU A 36 11.84 18.06 22.31
N PRO A 37 12.80 18.60 23.08
CA PRO A 37 12.77 20.00 23.53
C PRO A 37 12.70 21.03 22.39
N ASP A 38 13.32 20.70 21.27
CA ASP A 38 13.47 21.61 20.12
C ASP A 38 12.64 21.15 18.91
N ALA A 39 11.56 20.40 19.12
CA ALA A 39 10.68 19.97 18.04
C ALA A 39 9.38 20.79 18.08
N ASP A 40 9.06 21.44 16.96
CA ASP A 40 7.73 21.99 16.78
C ASP A 40 6.69 20.86 16.67
N HIS A 41 5.54 21.05 17.32
CA HIS A 41 4.48 20.04 17.39
C HIS A 41 3.81 19.76 16.04
N ILE A 42 3.67 20.77 15.18
CA ILE A 42 3.09 20.63 13.84
C ILE A 42 4.09 19.89 12.94
N ALA A 43 5.37 20.25 13.02
CA ALA A 43 6.43 19.52 12.32
C ALA A 43 6.46 18.04 12.73
N LEU A 44 6.38 17.74 14.02
CA LEU A 44 6.31 16.37 14.52
C LEU A 44 5.05 15.63 14.04
N GLN A 45 3.90 16.29 14.02
CA GLN A 45 2.66 15.71 13.50
C GLN A 45 2.78 15.37 12.02
N MET A 46 3.44 16.20 11.21
CA MET A 46 3.71 15.89 9.81
C MET A 46 4.67 14.72 9.64
N VAL A 47 5.73 14.63 10.45
CA VAL A 47 6.63 13.46 10.45
C VAL A 47 5.84 12.19 10.80
N LEU A 48 4.97 12.24 11.81
CA LEU A 48 4.14 11.10 12.19
C LEU A 48 3.16 10.71 11.08
N SER A 49 2.50 11.71 10.47
CA SER A 49 1.63 11.48 9.31
C SER A 49 2.40 10.83 8.17
N TYR A 50 3.63 11.28 7.90
CA TYR A 50 4.49 10.70 6.89
C TYR A 50 4.83 9.23 7.20
N ILE A 51 5.13 8.88 8.46
CA ILE A 51 5.39 7.48 8.87
C ILE A 51 4.23 6.55 8.49
N TYR A 52 2.98 7.01 8.64
CA TYR A 52 1.79 6.19 8.36
C TYR A 52 1.29 6.28 6.92
N THR A 53 1.70 7.29 6.14
CA THR A 53 1.09 7.58 4.84
C THR A 53 2.08 7.67 3.67
N ASP A 54 3.38 7.75 3.94
CA ASP A 54 4.45 8.07 2.97
C ASP A 54 4.20 9.37 2.20
N ARG A 55 3.45 10.30 2.80
CA ARG A 55 3.06 11.58 2.20
C ARG A 55 3.36 12.73 3.14
N ILE A 56 3.80 13.83 2.55
CA ILE A 56 4.00 15.11 3.25
C ILE A 56 3.05 16.10 2.60
N LEU A 57 2.25 16.76 3.43
CA LEU A 57 1.28 17.77 3.01
C LEU A 57 1.53 19.06 3.82
N PRO A 58 2.45 19.93 3.36
CA PRO A 58 2.86 21.11 4.12
C PRO A 58 1.83 22.24 4.17
N THR A 59 0.84 22.19 3.27
CA THR A 59 -0.14 23.27 3.05
C THR A 59 -1.55 22.76 3.25
N GLN A 60 -2.40 23.60 3.83
CA GLN A 60 -3.85 23.42 3.81
C GLN A 60 -4.47 24.01 2.54
N ASP A 61 -5.72 23.66 2.26
CA ASP A 61 -6.46 24.16 1.09
C ASP A 61 -6.48 25.70 1.06
N GLY A 62 -5.88 26.29 0.01
CA GLY A 62 -5.82 27.73 -0.20
C GLY A 62 -4.62 28.46 0.43
N GLN A 63 -3.72 27.77 1.15
CA GLN A 63 -2.48 28.38 1.63
C GLN A 63 -1.41 28.49 0.53
N GLU A 64 -0.64 29.57 0.56
CA GLU A 64 0.52 29.74 -0.32
C GLU A 64 1.66 28.79 0.09
N HIS A 65 2.02 27.87 -0.81
CA HIS A 65 3.05 26.84 -0.62
C HIS A 65 4.46 27.39 -0.37
N ASN A 66 4.73 28.62 -0.78
CA ASN A 66 6.02 29.27 -0.63
C ASN A 66 6.01 30.40 0.42
N SER A 67 4.98 30.46 1.27
CA SER A 67 4.92 31.39 2.39
C SER A 67 6.03 31.11 3.41
N ASN A 68 6.49 32.15 4.12
CA ASN A 68 7.56 32.00 5.11
C ASN A 68 7.19 30.99 6.21
N GLU A 69 5.92 30.94 6.62
CA GLU A 69 5.43 29.99 7.62
C GLU A 69 5.62 28.54 7.16
N VAL A 70 5.19 28.22 5.94
CA VAL A 70 5.32 26.86 5.37
C VAL A 70 6.80 26.49 5.16
N ILE A 71 7.63 27.43 4.72
CA ILE A 71 9.07 27.20 4.57
C ILE A 71 9.72 26.87 5.91
N LEU A 72 9.50 27.68 6.95
CA LEU A 72 10.06 27.46 8.28
C LEU A 72 9.59 26.11 8.86
N MET A 73 8.30 25.81 8.72
CA MET A 73 7.71 24.54 9.12
C MET A 73 8.37 23.35 8.42
N MET A 74 8.59 23.42 7.10
CA MET A 74 9.26 22.36 6.36
C MET A 74 10.74 22.20 6.69
N MET A 75 11.40 23.27 7.14
CA MET A 75 12.76 23.19 7.67
C MET A 75 12.83 22.46 9.01
N ASP A 76 11.81 22.61 9.85
CA ASP A 76 11.70 21.82 11.09
C ASP A 76 11.43 20.34 10.79
N VAL A 77 10.58 20.03 9.80
CA VAL A 77 10.40 18.64 9.32
C VAL A 77 11.71 18.07 8.77
N TYR A 78 12.46 18.84 7.98
CA TYR A 78 13.78 18.44 7.48
C TYR A 78 14.77 18.15 8.62
N ARG A 79 14.79 19.00 9.65
CA ARG A 79 15.63 18.77 10.82
C ARG A 79 15.25 17.47 11.55
N LEU A 80 13.95 17.21 11.70
CA LEU A 80 13.45 15.99 12.33
C LEU A 80 13.76 14.75 11.49
N SER A 81 13.69 14.84 10.16
CA SER A 81 14.00 13.70 9.29
C SER A 81 15.47 13.30 9.37
N ILE A 82 16.40 14.26 9.44
CA ILE A 82 17.82 13.98 9.74
C ILE A 82 17.94 13.31 11.12
N LYS A 83 17.32 13.89 12.15
CA LYS A 83 17.40 13.40 13.53
C LYS A 83 16.90 11.95 13.66
N PHE A 84 15.84 11.59 12.95
CA PHE A 84 15.25 10.25 12.93
C PHE A 84 15.82 9.35 11.83
N GLN A 85 16.83 9.80 11.07
CA GLN A 85 17.48 9.05 10.00
C GLN A 85 16.50 8.59 8.90
N MET A 86 15.51 9.43 8.60
CA MET A 86 14.46 9.18 7.62
C MET A 86 14.88 9.69 6.25
N GLY A 87 15.80 8.97 5.59
CA GLY A 87 16.44 9.44 4.35
C GLY A 87 15.47 9.79 3.21
N ARG A 88 14.34 9.07 3.05
CA ARG A 88 13.33 9.42 2.04
C ARG A 88 12.63 10.75 2.36
N LEU A 89 12.23 10.95 3.62
CA LEU A 89 11.64 12.20 4.10
C LEU A 89 12.61 13.38 3.97
N GLU A 90 13.89 13.15 4.30
CA GLU A 90 14.98 14.10 4.12
C GLU A 90 15.02 14.65 2.69
N GLN A 91 15.07 13.76 1.70
CA GLN A 91 15.11 14.15 0.28
C GLN A 91 13.84 14.87 -0.17
N LEU A 92 12.67 14.41 0.27
CA LEU A 92 11.40 15.07 -0.06
C LEU A 92 11.35 16.50 0.51
N CYS A 93 11.83 16.72 1.73
CA CYS A 93 11.93 18.06 2.30
C CYS A 93 12.88 18.96 1.52
N ILE A 94 14.06 18.44 1.11
CA ILE A 94 15.02 19.19 0.29
C ILE A 94 14.38 19.60 -1.03
N GLN A 95 13.81 18.66 -1.78
CA GLN A 95 13.15 18.93 -3.06
C GLN A 95 12.03 19.98 -2.93
N TYR A 96 11.20 19.86 -1.88
CA TYR A 96 10.13 20.81 -1.61
C TYR A 96 10.69 22.21 -1.35
N LEU A 97 11.63 22.35 -0.42
CA LEU A 97 12.23 23.63 -0.05
C LEU A 97 12.94 24.29 -1.24
N GLU A 98 13.72 23.54 -2.00
CA GLU A 98 14.41 24.06 -3.19
C GLU A 98 13.44 24.59 -4.26
N SER A 99 12.29 23.92 -4.44
CA SER A 99 11.25 24.36 -5.37
C SER A 99 10.47 25.60 -4.92
N CYS A 100 10.37 25.84 -3.61
CA CYS A 100 9.56 26.92 -3.03
C CYS A 100 10.37 28.19 -2.70
N ILE A 101 11.69 28.06 -2.49
CA ILE A 101 12.57 29.19 -2.20
C ILE A 101 12.63 30.15 -3.40
N ASN A 102 12.38 31.43 -3.12
CA ASN A 102 12.33 32.52 -4.09
C ASN A 102 12.83 33.84 -3.46
N HIS A 103 12.81 34.93 -4.23
CA HIS A 103 13.32 36.25 -3.81
C HIS A 103 12.67 36.81 -2.54
N LYS A 104 11.42 36.42 -2.23
CA LYS A 104 10.69 36.94 -1.06
C LYS A 104 11.02 36.21 0.24
N ASN A 105 11.39 34.93 0.17
CA ASN A 105 11.54 34.07 1.37
C ASN A 105 12.97 33.59 1.61
N VAL A 106 13.89 33.74 0.64
CA VAL A 106 15.24 33.15 0.71
C VAL A 106 16.08 33.65 1.88
N LEU A 107 15.92 34.90 2.31
CA LEU A 107 16.67 35.44 3.45
C LEU A 107 16.18 34.86 4.78
N VAL A 108 14.86 34.67 4.92
CA VAL A 108 14.25 33.99 6.07
C VAL A 108 14.69 32.53 6.12
N ALA A 109 14.64 31.84 4.98
CA ALA A 109 15.13 30.46 4.85
C ALA A 109 16.62 30.37 5.21
N LEU A 110 17.47 31.28 4.72
CA LEU A 110 18.91 31.26 5.01
C LEU A 110 19.19 31.44 6.51
N HIS A 111 18.55 32.43 7.14
CA HIS A 111 18.70 32.67 8.58
C HIS A 111 18.32 31.43 9.38
N ASN A 112 17.16 30.84 9.09
CA ASN A 112 16.71 29.67 9.81
C ASN A 112 17.58 28.43 9.53
N ALA A 113 18.11 28.29 8.31
CA ALA A 113 18.98 27.16 7.96
C ALA A 113 20.28 27.21 8.76
N ALA A 114 20.85 28.41 8.93
CA ALA A 114 22.02 28.60 9.77
C ALA A 114 21.72 28.32 11.25
N LYS A 115 20.58 28.80 11.77
CA LYS A 115 20.14 28.55 13.14
C LYS A 115 19.95 27.06 13.45
N LEU A 116 19.36 26.31 12.52
CA LEU A 116 19.06 24.89 12.66
C LEU A 116 20.22 23.97 12.20
N SER A 117 21.33 24.54 11.72
CA SER A 117 22.48 23.79 11.15
C SER A 117 22.09 22.89 9.96
N LEU A 118 21.25 23.41 9.07
CA LEU A 118 20.75 22.73 7.87
C LEU A 118 21.62 23.07 6.65
N ASP A 119 22.80 22.45 6.58
CA ASP A 119 23.86 22.83 5.63
C ASP A 119 23.43 22.77 4.16
N SER A 120 22.70 21.73 3.75
CA SER A 120 22.22 21.57 2.36
C SER A 120 21.33 22.74 1.93
N ILE A 121 20.39 23.16 2.78
CA ILE A 121 19.47 24.27 2.50
C ILE A 121 20.18 25.62 2.62
N LYS A 122 21.09 25.76 3.60
CA LYS A 122 21.93 26.96 3.73
C LYS A 122 22.75 27.18 2.46
N GLU A 123 23.39 26.13 1.97
CA GLU A 123 24.18 26.12 0.73
C GLU A 123 23.33 26.47 -0.50
N TYR A 124 22.13 25.90 -0.62
CA TYR A 124 21.19 26.24 -1.68
C TYR A 124 20.78 27.71 -1.65
N CYS A 125 20.40 28.24 -0.48
CA CYS A 125 20.03 29.64 -0.31
C CYS A 125 21.17 30.58 -0.71
N LEU A 126 22.39 30.30 -0.25
CA LEU A 126 23.57 31.10 -0.60
C LEU A 126 23.82 31.10 -2.12
N LYS A 127 23.74 29.94 -2.77
CA LYS A 127 23.82 29.84 -4.24
C LYS A 127 22.71 30.61 -4.95
N PHE A 128 21.48 30.53 -4.46
CA PHE A 128 20.34 31.26 -5.02
C PHE A 128 20.52 32.78 -4.93
N ILE A 129 21.01 33.29 -3.79
CA ILE A 129 21.20 34.73 -3.55
C ILE A 129 22.31 35.29 -4.43
N VAL A 130 23.44 34.59 -4.58
CA VAL A 130 24.59 35.10 -5.34
C VAL A 130 24.43 35.00 -6.86
N LYS A 131 23.38 34.33 -7.37
CA LYS A 131 23.06 34.34 -8.81
C LYS A 131 22.85 35.78 -9.29
N GLU A 132 23.45 36.12 -10.43
CA GLU A 132 23.41 37.48 -11.00
C GLU A 132 21.97 38.01 -11.15
N SER A 133 21.04 37.15 -11.57
CA SER A 133 19.62 37.49 -11.75
C SER A 133 18.90 37.86 -10.45
N ASN A 134 19.40 37.42 -9.29
CA ASN A 134 18.68 37.50 -8.01
C ASN A 134 19.33 38.50 -7.05
N CYS A 135 20.67 38.59 -7.07
CA CYS A 135 21.47 39.26 -6.05
C CYS A 135 21.08 40.73 -5.84
N ASN A 136 20.92 41.51 -6.90
CA ASN A 136 20.63 42.94 -6.78
C ASN A 136 19.28 43.20 -6.11
N GLN A 137 18.26 42.40 -6.43
CA GLN A 137 16.94 42.54 -5.81
C GLN A 137 16.97 42.17 -4.32
N ILE A 138 17.68 41.09 -3.97
CA ILE A 138 17.72 40.59 -2.60
C ILE A 138 18.57 41.49 -1.70
N VAL A 139 19.76 41.90 -2.15
CA VAL A 139 20.69 42.69 -1.33
C VAL A 139 20.16 44.10 -1.06
N ASN A 140 19.35 44.65 -1.98
CA ASN A 140 18.72 45.97 -1.80
C ASN A 140 17.38 45.91 -1.05
N SER A 141 16.97 44.74 -0.56
CA SER A 141 15.71 44.57 0.18
C SER A 141 15.85 44.99 1.65
N MET A 142 14.76 45.45 2.28
CA MET A 142 14.77 45.81 3.71
C MET A 142 15.04 44.58 4.58
N GLU A 143 14.63 43.40 4.11
CA GLU A 143 14.83 42.11 4.75
C GLU A 143 16.32 41.72 4.82
N PHE A 144 17.17 42.25 3.94
CA PHE A 144 18.62 42.04 4.01
C PHE A 144 19.25 42.85 5.15
N GLU A 145 18.74 44.05 5.43
CA GLU A 145 19.25 44.92 6.51
C GLU A 145 19.03 44.31 7.89
N SER A 146 18.00 43.48 8.06
CA SER A 146 17.68 42.77 9.30
C SER A 146 18.38 41.42 9.47
N LEU A 147 19.13 40.97 8.46
CA LEU A 147 19.85 39.70 8.50
C LEU A 147 21.02 39.75 9.50
N ASP A 148 21.40 38.60 10.07
CA ASP A 148 22.56 38.55 10.97
C ASP A 148 23.87 38.91 10.24
N LYS A 149 24.70 39.72 10.90
CA LYS A 149 26.00 40.18 10.37
C LYS A 149 26.89 39.04 9.84
N PRO A 150 27.03 37.89 10.53
CA PRO A 150 27.81 36.76 9.99
C PRO A 150 27.29 36.25 8.64
N LEU A 151 25.97 36.17 8.45
CA LEU A 151 25.36 35.70 7.21
C LEU A 151 25.50 36.72 6.07
N MET A 152 25.37 38.02 6.37
CA MET A 152 25.66 39.08 5.40
C MET A 152 27.09 39.00 4.87
N VAL A 153 28.07 38.84 5.78
CA VAL A 153 29.48 38.70 5.42
C VAL A 153 29.71 37.44 4.59
N GLU A 154 29.04 36.33 4.93
CA GLU A 154 29.11 35.08 4.18
C GLU A 154 28.60 35.24 2.73
N ILE A 155 27.45 35.91 2.54
CA ILE A 155 26.89 36.23 1.21
C ILE A 155 27.87 37.09 0.41
N ILE A 156 28.39 38.17 0.99
CA ILE A 156 29.30 39.11 0.32
C ILE A 156 30.59 38.40 -0.09
N ARG A 157 31.18 37.62 0.82
CA ARG A 157 32.41 36.85 0.54
C ARG A 157 32.20 35.90 -0.62
N ARG A 158 31.07 35.21 -0.65
CA ARG A 158 30.73 34.25 -1.69
C ARG A 158 30.47 34.88 -3.05
N LYS A 159 29.97 36.12 -3.07
CA LYS A 159 29.85 36.93 -4.29
C LYS A 159 31.21 37.37 -4.83
N LEU A 160 32.12 37.80 -3.94
CA LEU A 160 33.46 38.27 -4.33
C LEU A 160 34.42 37.13 -4.70
N SER A 161 34.20 35.94 -4.14
CA SER A 161 35.03 34.76 -4.37
C SER A 161 34.12 33.53 -4.52
N PRO A 162 33.50 33.34 -5.69
CA PRO A 162 32.66 32.18 -5.93
C PRO A 162 33.51 30.91 -5.80
N PRO A 163 33.02 29.87 -5.09
CA PRO A 163 33.75 28.61 -4.99
C PRO A 163 33.99 28.06 -6.40
N HIS A 164 35.24 27.66 -6.69
CA HIS A 164 35.57 26.98 -7.94
C HIS A 164 34.61 25.82 -8.13
N SER A 165 34.02 25.72 -9.33
CA SER A 165 33.08 24.66 -9.70
C SER A 165 33.72 23.31 -9.42
N VAL A 166 33.35 22.70 -8.30
CA VAL A 166 33.70 21.31 -8.02
C VAL A 166 33.07 20.51 -9.15
N ARG A 167 33.91 19.73 -9.86
CA ARG A 167 33.46 18.81 -10.90
C ARG A 167 32.27 18.02 -10.35
N ILE A 168 31.12 18.15 -11.00
CA ILE A 168 29.95 17.32 -10.75
C ILE A 168 30.41 15.90 -11.04
N LEU A 169 30.69 15.13 -10.00
CA LEU A 169 30.67 13.67 -10.11
C LEU A 169 29.25 13.31 -10.56
N PRO A 170 29.08 12.36 -11.50
CA PRO A 170 27.74 11.93 -11.89
C PRO A 170 26.95 11.62 -10.63
N GLU A 171 25.78 12.26 -10.48
CA GLU A 171 24.88 12.00 -9.37
C GLU A 171 24.74 10.47 -9.24
N PRO A 172 24.89 9.91 -8.02
CA PRO A 172 24.56 8.52 -7.83
C PRO A 172 23.14 8.30 -8.36
N LEU A 173 22.98 7.27 -9.20
CA LEU A 173 21.72 6.88 -9.82
C LEU A 173 20.54 7.21 -8.89
N GLN A 174 19.59 8.04 -9.33
CA GLN A 174 18.48 8.57 -8.52
C GLN A 174 17.76 7.48 -7.68
N ASP A 175 17.78 6.23 -8.16
CA ASP A 175 17.22 5.04 -7.52
C ASP A 175 17.97 4.56 -6.26
N GLN A 176 19.24 4.93 -6.05
CA GLN A 176 20.00 4.63 -4.83
C GLN A 176 19.78 5.68 -3.72
N VAL A 177 19.24 6.85 -4.06
CA VAL A 177 19.11 8.01 -3.14
C VAL A 177 17.72 8.10 -2.51
N MET A 178 16.69 7.64 -3.20
CA MET A 178 15.34 7.55 -2.65
C MET A 178 15.27 6.38 -1.67
N GLY A 179 15.25 6.68 -0.37
CA GLY A 179 15.03 5.65 0.66
C GLY A 179 13.77 4.80 0.41
N ARG A 180 13.60 3.73 1.18
CA ARG A 180 12.49 2.78 1.01
C ARG A 180 11.13 3.49 1.15
N SER A 181 10.17 3.15 0.28
CA SER A 181 8.79 3.58 0.41
C SER A 181 8.09 2.81 1.54
N LEU A 182 6.97 3.34 2.04
CA LEU A 182 6.14 2.63 3.03
C LEU A 182 5.69 1.26 2.51
N GLU A 183 5.38 1.17 1.21
CA GLU A 183 5.07 -0.11 0.56
C GLU A 183 6.20 -1.13 0.73
N LYS A 184 7.45 -0.72 0.46
CA LYS A 184 8.62 -1.61 0.57
C LYS A 184 8.99 -1.93 2.02
N ASP A 185 8.79 -0.97 2.92
CA ASP A 185 8.97 -1.19 4.36
C ASP A 185 7.94 -2.20 4.89
N LEU A 186 6.66 -2.08 4.51
CA LEU A 186 5.60 -3.02 4.92
C LEU A 186 5.74 -4.40 4.27
N GLU A 187 6.26 -4.49 3.05
CA GLU A 187 6.66 -5.76 2.44
C GLU A 187 7.74 -6.46 3.29
N THR A 188 8.81 -5.72 3.63
CA THR A 188 9.90 -6.23 4.47
C THR A 188 9.41 -6.63 5.86
N PHE A 189 8.47 -5.83 6.41
CA PHE A 189 7.82 -6.07 7.69
C PHE A 189 7.04 -7.38 7.71
N LEU A 190 6.23 -7.65 6.67
CA LEU A 190 5.50 -8.92 6.53
C LEU A 190 6.45 -10.12 6.41
N GLN A 191 7.52 -9.99 5.63
CA GLN A 191 8.41 -11.12 5.30
C GLN A 191 9.37 -11.48 6.45
N SER A 192 9.87 -10.47 7.17
CA SER A 192 10.99 -10.66 8.10
C SER A 192 10.95 -9.76 9.32
N ALA A 193 10.97 -8.43 9.15
CA ALA A 193 11.27 -7.50 10.24
C ALA A 193 10.16 -7.40 11.31
N GLY A 194 8.93 -7.78 10.99
CA GLY A 194 7.79 -7.69 11.90
C GLY A 194 7.56 -8.92 12.77
N ARG A 195 8.29 -10.03 12.57
CA ARG A 195 7.94 -11.32 13.20
C ARG A 195 7.78 -11.25 14.73
N ASP A 196 8.66 -10.50 15.40
CA ASP A 196 8.65 -10.39 16.87
C ASP A 196 7.57 -9.42 17.40
N LEU A 197 6.89 -8.70 16.50
CA LEU A 197 5.81 -7.75 16.81
C LEU A 197 4.42 -8.33 16.51
N CYS A 198 4.34 -9.59 16.08
CA CYS A 198 3.08 -10.28 15.86
C CYS A 198 2.32 -10.46 17.19
N ASP A 199 1.08 -9.98 17.25
CA ASP A 199 0.22 -9.95 18.42
C ASP A 199 -1.11 -10.71 18.20
N VAL A 200 -1.24 -11.39 17.05
CA VAL A 200 -2.33 -12.32 16.71
C VAL A 200 -1.80 -13.48 15.85
N THR A 201 -2.44 -14.64 15.95
CA THR A 201 -2.17 -15.80 15.07
C THR A 201 -3.41 -16.12 14.25
N LEU A 202 -3.27 -16.11 12.93
CA LEU A 202 -4.31 -16.49 12.00
C LEU A 202 -4.20 -18.00 11.71
N VAL A 203 -5.30 -18.73 11.74
CA VAL A 203 -5.32 -20.18 11.54
C VAL A 203 -6.01 -20.48 10.21
N LEU A 204 -5.23 -20.92 9.22
CA LEU A 204 -5.72 -21.30 7.89
C LEU A 204 -5.60 -22.81 7.74
N ASP A 205 -6.73 -23.51 7.69
CA ASP A 205 -6.77 -24.98 7.55
C ASP A 205 -5.87 -25.70 8.57
N GLY A 206 -5.92 -25.25 9.83
CA GLY A 206 -5.08 -25.75 10.93
C GLY A 206 -3.63 -25.23 10.95
N VAL A 207 -3.19 -24.51 9.92
CA VAL A 207 -1.84 -23.91 9.87
C VAL A 207 -1.84 -22.54 10.53
N GLU A 208 -0.93 -22.35 11.49
CA GLU A 208 -0.78 -21.10 12.23
C GLU A 208 0.10 -20.09 11.47
N ILE A 209 -0.38 -18.86 11.39
CA ILE A 209 0.22 -17.77 10.62
C ILE A 209 0.24 -16.52 11.52
N PRO A 210 1.39 -16.15 12.09
CA PRO A 210 1.49 -14.96 12.94
C PRO A 210 1.27 -13.67 12.11
N ALA A 211 0.58 -12.69 12.69
CA ALA A 211 0.22 -11.43 12.05
C ALA A 211 0.07 -10.27 13.07
N HIS A 212 -0.25 -9.08 12.56
CA HIS A 212 -0.31 -7.83 13.33
C HIS A 212 -1.73 -7.26 13.36
N LYS A 213 -2.29 -7.10 14.57
CA LYS A 213 -3.64 -6.55 14.79
C LYS A 213 -3.77 -5.15 14.21
N ALA A 214 -2.77 -4.29 14.43
CA ALA A 214 -2.78 -2.90 13.95
C ALA A 214 -2.97 -2.80 12.42
N ILE A 215 -2.23 -3.62 11.65
CA ILE A 215 -2.31 -3.61 10.18
C ILE A 215 -3.65 -4.20 9.72
N LEU A 216 -4.06 -5.34 10.29
CA LEU A 216 -5.32 -5.99 9.93
C LEU A 216 -6.53 -5.07 10.21
N SER A 217 -6.58 -4.44 11.39
CA SER A 217 -7.63 -3.48 11.76
C SER A 217 -7.67 -2.24 10.88
N ALA A 218 -6.51 -1.69 10.54
CA ALA A 218 -6.44 -0.49 9.70
C ALA A 218 -6.96 -0.74 8.27
N ARG A 219 -6.94 -1.98 7.80
CA ARG A 219 -7.23 -2.36 6.41
C ARG A 219 -8.56 -3.07 6.25
N CYS A 220 -9.09 -3.67 7.31
CA CYS A 220 -10.24 -4.56 7.27
C CYS A 220 -11.16 -4.30 8.47
N SER A 221 -12.37 -3.80 8.21
CA SER A 221 -13.33 -3.54 9.29
C SER A 221 -13.78 -4.80 10.01
N TYR A 222 -13.74 -5.96 9.36
CA TYR A 222 -13.98 -7.25 10.00
C TYR A 222 -13.00 -7.53 11.15
N PHE A 223 -11.69 -7.41 10.89
CA PHE A 223 -10.68 -7.65 11.91
C PHE A 223 -10.71 -6.58 13.00
N GLU A 224 -10.98 -5.34 12.61
CA GLU A 224 -11.16 -4.23 13.55
C GLU A 224 -12.29 -4.49 14.54
N ALA A 225 -13.45 -4.94 14.06
CA ALA A 225 -14.58 -5.34 14.89
C ALA A 225 -14.26 -6.61 15.71
N LEU A 226 -13.64 -7.61 15.10
CA LEU A 226 -13.27 -8.86 15.77
C LEU A 226 -12.34 -8.59 16.97
N PHE A 227 -11.28 -7.81 16.78
CA PHE A 227 -10.31 -7.54 17.82
C PHE A 227 -10.84 -6.62 18.91
N ARG A 228 -11.82 -5.76 18.60
CA ARG A 228 -12.45 -4.90 19.59
C ARG A 228 -13.50 -5.63 20.43
N TRP A 229 -14.29 -6.51 19.82
CA TRP A 229 -15.51 -7.02 20.43
C TRP A 229 -15.53 -8.52 20.74
N SER A 230 -14.74 -9.33 20.02
CA SER A 230 -14.86 -10.79 20.05
C SER A 230 -13.50 -11.47 19.86
N MET A 231 -12.45 -10.92 20.48
CA MET A 231 -11.10 -11.51 20.39
C MET A 231 -11.04 -12.84 21.15
N PRO A 232 -10.58 -13.93 20.52
CA PRO A 232 -10.38 -15.20 21.23
C PRO A 232 -9.28 -15.11 22.30
N GLU A 233 -9.49 -15.76 23.45
CA GLU A 233 -8.55 -15.73 24.60
C GLU A 233 -7.15 -16.24 24.24
N ASN A 234 -7.06 -17.18 23.30
CA ASN A 234 -5.79 -17.75 22.84
C ASN A 234 -5.08 -16.90 21.76
N ASN A 235 -5.63 -15.72 21.43
CA ASN A 235 -5.19 -14.86 20.34
C ASN A 235 -5.15 -15.56 18.95
N LYS A 236 -5.91 -16.64 18.75
CA LYS A 236 -5.98 -17.38 17.49
C LYS A 236 -7.29 -17.13 16.76
N VAL A 237 -7.21 -16.73 15.49
CA VAL A 237 -8.37 -16.43 14.65
C VAL A 237 -8.40 -17.37 13.45
N THR A 238 -9.43 -18.19 13.36
CA THR A 238 -9.64 -19.05 12.19
C THR A 238 -10.05 -18.22 10.98
N ILE A 239 -9.38 -18.45 9.87
CA ILE A 239 -9.57 -17.72 8.62
C ILE A 239 -10.50 -18.47 7.69
N ALA A 240 -11.55 -17.78 7.25
CA ALA A 240 -12.44 -18.20 6.17
C ALA A 240 -13.00 -16.96 5.47
N ILE A 241 -13.45 -17.11 4.23
CA ILE A 241 -14.20 -16.09 3.49
C ILE A 241 -15.61 -16.64 3.27
N GLY A 242 -16.54 -16.25 4.15
CA GLY A 242 -17.84 -16.91 4.26
C GLY A 242 -17.67 -18.38 4.69
N GLU A 243 -18.26 -19.29 3.94
CA GLU A 243 -18.17 -20.75 4.16
C GLU A 243 -16.93 -21.40 3.50
N MET A 244 -16.06 -20.60 2.89
CA MET A 244 -14.93 -21.08 2.08
C MET A 244 -13.58 -20.83 2.77
N ILE A 245 -12.71 -21.84 2.75
CA ILE A 245 -11.31 -21.71 3.16
C ILE A 245 -10.44 -21.49 1.91
N PRO A 246 -9.74 -20.35 1.77
CA PRO A 246 -8.88 -20.09 0.61
C PRO A 246 -7.67 -21.04 0.60
N SER A 247 -7.05 -21.21 -0.56
CA SER A 247 -5.75 -21.90 -0.65
C SER A 247 -4.67 -21.11 0.12
N ARG A 248 -3.56 -21.79 0.47
CA ARG A 248 -2.43 -21.12 1.12
C ARG A 248 -1.90 -19.97 0.27
N GLN A 249 -1.75 -20.20 -1.03
CA GLN A 249 -1.25 -19.23 -2.00
C GLN A 249 -2.20 -18.02 -2.11
N ALA A 250 -3.50 -18.26 -2.21
CA ALA A 250 -4.49 -17.18 -2.22
C ALA A 250 -4.47 -16.38 -0.91
N PHE A 251 -4.30 -17.05 0.23
CA PHE A 251 -4.19 -16.34 1.51
C PHE A 251 -2.90 -15.53 1.64
N ASP A 252 -1.77 -16.04 1.15
CA ASP A 252 -0.53 -15.28 1.06
C ASP A 252 -0.71 -14.05 0.14
N SER A 253 -1.39 -14.22 -1.00
CA SER A 253 -1.80 -13.11 -1.89
C SER A 253 -2.69 -12.08 -1.19
N LEU A 254 -3.61 -12.52 -0.32
CA LEU A 254 -4.44 -11.63 0.49
C LEU A 254 -3.60 -10.84 1.51
N LEU A 255 -2.66 -11.49 2.20
CA LEU A 255 -1.78 -10.81 3.15
C LEU A 255 -0.90 -9.76 2.47
N ARG A 256 -0.34 -10.06 1.29
CA ARG A 256 0.42 -9.08 0.49
C ARG A 256 -0.42 -7.84 0.18
N TYR A 257 -1.67 -8.03 -0.25
CA TYR A 257 -2.59 -6.94 -0.48
C TYR A 257 -2.90 -6.13 0.79
N ILE A 258 -3.15 -6.81 1.91
CA ILE A 258 -3.46 -6.14 3.17
C ILE A 258 -2.28 -5.29 3.63
N TYR A 259 -1.07 -5.84 3.64
CA TYR A 259 0.12 -5.18 4.18
C TYR A 259 0.63 -4.07 3.27
N TYR A 260 0.71 -4.29 1.96
CA TYR A 260 1.37 -3.34 1.06
C TYR A 260 0.65 -3.16 -0.29
N SER A 261 -0.65 -3.50 -0.37
CA SER A 261 -1.53 -3.21 -1.51
C SER A 261 -1.14 -3.87 -2.84
N ASP A 262 -0.31 -4.91 -2.80
CA ASP A 262 0.03 -5.70 -4.00
C ASP A 262 -1.14 -6.57 -4.42
N THR A 263 -1.55 -6.41 -5.67
CA THR A 263 -2.65 -7.16 -6.30
C THR A 263 -2.16 -8.21 -7.27
N THR A 264 -0.85 -8.32 -7.51
CA THR A 264 -0.31 -9.27 -8.48
C THR A 264 -0.51 -10.69 -7.97
N MET A 265 -1.33 -11.47 -8.67
CA MET A 265 -1.65 -12.85 -8.29
C MET A 265 -2.14 -13.63 -9.51
N PRO A 266 -2.00 -14.97 -9.50
CA PRO A 266 -2.53 -15.79 -10.58
C PRO A 266 -4.09 -15.79 -10.57
N PRO A 267 -4.73 -16.10 -11.70
CA PRO A 267 -6.20 -16.06 -11.82
C PRO A 267 -6.92 -17.01 -10.85
N GLU A 268 -6.33 -18.16 -10.52
CA GLU A 268 -6.91 -19.12 -9.57
C GLU A 268 -6.99 -18.55 -8.14
N ASP A 269 -6.00 -17.76 -7.72
CA ASP A 269 -6.05 -17.03 -6.45
C ASP A 269 -7.12 -15.92 -6.50
N SER A 270 -7.23 -15.22 -7.63
CA SER A 270 -8.26 -14.18 -7.82
C SER A 270 -9.67 -14.73 -7.66
N LEU A 271 -9.90 -16.01 -8.00
CA LEU A 271 -11.19 -16.65 -7.82
C LEU A 271 -11.56 -16.80 -6.33
N TYR A 272 -10.61 -17.20 -5.49
CA TYR A 272 -10.79 -17.26 -4.03
C TYR A 272 -10.95 -15.86 -3.41
N LEU A 273 -10.21 -14.87 -3.91
CA LEU A 273 -10.15 -13.54 -3.29
C LEU A 273 -11.22 -12.58 -3.80
N PHE A 274 -11.93 -12.89 -4.88
CA PHE A 274 -13.02 -12.06 -5.40
C PHE A 274 -14.06 -11.64 -4.34
N PRO A 275 -14.55 -12.52 -3.44
CA PRO A 275 -15.47 -12.14 -2.36
C PRO A 275 -14.80 -11.44 -1.15
N ALA A 276 -13.47 -11.51 -1.03
CA ALA A 276 -12.75 -11.07 0.17
C ALA A 276 -12.99 -9.59 0.54
N PRO A 277 -13.00 -8.62 -0.41
CA PRO A 277 -13.20 -7.21 -0.05
C PRO A 277 -14.55 -6.91 0.60
N HIS A 278 -15.61 -7.60 0.15
CA HIS A 278 -16.93 -7.45 0.75
C HIS A 278 -16.99 -8.14 2.13
N PHE A 279 -16.45 -9.36 2.23
CA PHE A 279 -16.49 -10.14 3.46
C PHE A 279 -15.67 -9.51 4.59
N TYR A 280 -14.42 -9.13 4.31
CA TYR A 280 -13.52 -8.54 5.31
C TYR A 280 -13.71 -7.02 5.48
N GLY A 281 -14.58 -6.40 4.67
CA GLY A 281 -14.87 -4.97 4.74
C GLY A 281 -13.66 -4.09 4.47
N PHE A 282 -13.04 -4.26 3.30
CA PHE A 282 -11.93 -3.41 2.87
C PHE A 282 -12.39 -1.99 2.57
N THR A 283 -11.52 -1.01 2.84
CA THR A 283 -11.81 0.42 2.67
C THR A 283 -12.00 0.85 1.21
N ASN A 284 -11.59 0.02 0.24
CA ASN A 284 -11.76 0.28 -1.18
C ASN A 284 -11.98 -1.04 -1.97
N ASN A 285 -12.39 -0.92 -3.22
CA ASN A 285 -12.73 -2.03 -4.12
C ASN A 285 -11.58 -2.46 -5.05
N ARG A 286 -10.33 -2.01 -4.82
CA ARG A 286 -9.20 -2.26 -5.74
C ARG A 286 -8.92 -3.75 -5.94
N LEU A 287 -8.88 -4.53 -4.85
CA LEU A 287 -8.69 -5.99 -4.96
C LEU A 287 -9.81 -6.65 -5.75
N GLN A 288 -11.08 -6.27 -5.52
CA GLN A 288 -12.21 -6.86 -6.23
C GLN A 288 -12.17 -6.55 -7.73
N ALA A 289 -11.89 -5.29 -8.08
CA ALA A 289 -11.78 -4.85 -9.47
C ALA A 289 -10.63 -5.58 -10.19
N TYR A 290 -9.49 -5.75 -9.52
CA TYR A 290 -8.37 -6.52 -10.05
C TYR A 290 -8.74 -7.99 -10.24
N CYS A 291 -9.33 -8.65 -9.23
CA CYS A 291 -9.74 -10.04 -9.33
C CYS A 291 -10.69 -10.27 -10.51
N LYS A 292 -11.68 -9.37 -10.69
CA LYS A 292 -12.58 -9.40 -11.84
C LYS A 292 -11.82 -9.34 -13.16
N HIS A 293 -10.95 -8.34 -13.31
CA HIS A 293 -10.18 -8.14 -14.53
C HIS A 293 -9.25 -9.33 -14.83
N ASN A 294 -8.60 -9.87 -13.80
CA ASN A 294 -7.69 -11.00 -13.92
C ASN A 294 -8.43 -12.27 -14.40
N LEU A 295 -9.61 -12.53 -13.84
CA LEU A 295 -10.48 -13.64 -14.26
C LEU A 295 -11.04 -13.46 -15.68
N GLU A 296 -11.28 -12.23 -16.13
CA GLU A 296 -11.78 -11.95 -17.47
C GLU A 296 -10.71 -11.99 -18.57
N LYS A 297 -9.45 -11.69 -18.22
CA LYS A 297 -8.38 -11.47 -19.22
C LYS A 297 -7.27 -12.51 -19.22
N ASN A 298 -7.03 -13.17 -18.09
CA ASN A 298 -5.83 -13.98 -17.90
C ASN A 298 -6.12 -15.47 -17.68
N VAL A 299 -7.37 -15.91 -17.78
CA VAL A 299 -7.71 -17.35 -17.82
C VAL A 299 -7.24 -17.92 -19.16
N SER A 300 -6.38 -18.93 -19.12
CA SER A 300 -5.73 -19.51 -20.29
C SER A 300 -5.53 -21.01 -20.13
N VAL A 301 -5.09 -21.68 -21.21
CA VAL A 301 -4.77 -23.11 -21.21
C VAL A 301 -3.74 -23.47 -20.12
N GLN A 302 -2.85 -22.55 -19.75
CA GLN A 302 -1.79 -22.81 -18.77
C GLN A 302 -2.31 -22.90 -17.32
N ASN A 303 -3.40 -22.20 -16.98
CA ASN A 303 -3.93 -22.15 -15.60
C ASN A 303 -5.33 -22.77 -15.46
N VAL A 304 -5.95 -23.18 -16.57
CA VAL A 304 -7.36 -23.65 -16.59
C VAL A 304 -7.62 -24.84 -15.66
N VAL A 305 -6.64 -25.72 -15.45
CA VAL A 305 -6.77 -26.88 -14.56
C VAL A 305 -6.94 -26.43 -13.10
N GLN A 306 -6.11 -25.47 -12.66
CA GLN A 306 -6.19 -24.90 -11.32
C GLN A 306 -7.44 -24.04 -11.13
N ILE A 307 -7.87 -23.32 -12.19
CA ILE A 307 -9.14 -22.59 -12.19
C ILE A 307 -10.32 -23.55 -12.01
N LEU A 308 -10.31 -24.70 -12.69
CA LEU A 308 -11.37 -25.69 -12.55
C LEU A 308 -11.45 -26.22 -11.11
N GLU A 309 -10.31 -26.59 -10.54
CA GLU A 309 -10.22 -27.08 -9.15
C GLU A 309 -10.69 -26.01 -8.15
N ALA A 310 -10.24 -24.77 -8.32
CA ALA A 310 -10.68 -23.66 -7.49
C ALA A 310 -12.19 -23.41 -7.65
N ALA A 311 -12.70 -23.36 -8.87
CA ALA A 311 -14.12 -23.13 -9.13
C ALA A 311 -15.01 -24.22 -8.52
N ASP A 312 -14.56 -25.47 -8.54
CA ASP A 312 -15.24 -26.58 -7.89
C ASP A 312 -15.22 -26.43 -6.36
N LYS A 313 -14.04 -26.19 -5.77
CA LYS A 313 -13.90 -26.02 -4.31
C LYS A 313 -14.79 -24.91 -3.76
N ILE A 314 -14.94 -23.81 -4.51
CA ILE A 314 -15.72 -22.65 -4.09
C ILE A 314 -17.16 -22.65 -4.62
N GLN A 315 -17.55 -23.71 -5.35
CA GLN A 315 -18.87 -23.86 -5.98
C GLN A 315 -19.24 -22.71 -6.95
N ALA A 316 -18.25 -22.14 -7.63
CA ALA A 316 -18.43 -21.13 -8.67
C ALA A 316 -18.80 -21.77 -10.01
N LEU A 317 -20.06 -22.19 -10.14
CA LEU A 317 -20.57 -22.98 -11.28
C LEU A 317 -20.31 -22.34 -12.65
N ASP A 318 -20.46 -21.02 -12.78
CA ASP A 318 -20.25 -20.33 -14.06
C ASP A 318 -18.77 -20.36 -14.48
N MET A 319 -17.85 -20.18 -13.51
CA MET A 319 -16.42 -20.28 -13.77
C MET A 319 -16.01 -21.72 -14.06
N LYS A 320 -16.59 -22.70 -13.34
CA LYS A 320 -16.38 -24.13 -13.60
C LYS A 320 -16.77 -24.51 -15.03
N LYS A 321 -17.96 -24.08 -15.48
CA LYS A 321 -18.42 -24.26 -16.87
C LYS A 321 -17.52 -23.56 -17.88
N HIS A 322 -17.04 -22.36 -17.57
CA HIS A 322 -16.12 -21.63 -18.44
C HIS A 322 -14.77 -22.36 -18.59
N ALA A 323 -14.20 -22.83 -17.48
CA ALA A 323 -12.97 -23.60 -17.46
C ALA A 323 -13.11 -24.91 -18.26
N LEU A 324 -14.19 -25.68 -18.05
CA LEU A 324 -14.46 -26.90 -18.82
C LEU A 324 -14.51 -26.63 -20.32
N ARG A 325 -15.17 -25.55 -20.77
CA ARG A 325 -15.21 -25.19 -22.20
C ARG A 325 -13.82 -24.93 -22.77
N ILE A 326 -12.97 -24.18 -22.06
CA ILE A 326 -11.59 -23.91 -22.50
C ILE A 326 -10.79 -25.22 -22.57
N MET A 327 -10.96 -26.10 -21.57
CA MET A 327 -10.28 -27.39 -21.51
C MET A 327 -10.68 -28.30 -22.66
N VAL A 328 -11.97 -28.43 -22.96
CA VAL A 328 -12.48 -29.27 -24.04
C VAL A 328 -12.01 -28.79 -25.41
N HIS A 329 -12.08 -27.49 -25.68
CA HIS A 329 -11.63 -26.90 -26.94
C HIS A 329 -10.10 -27.05 -27.15
N ASN A 330 -9.32 -27.12 -26.06
CA ASN A 330 -7.86 -27.23 -26.10
C ASN A 330 -7.38 -28.55 -25.50
N PHE A 331 -8.19 -29.61 -25.56
CA PHE A 331 -7.99 -30.83 -24.78
C PHE A 331 -6.64 -31.48 -25.00
N GLN A 332 -6.13 -31.49 -26.24
CA GLN A 332 -4.80 -32.04 -26.55
C GLN A 332 -3.69 -31.37 -25.75
N ASN A 333 -3.74 -30.04 -25.60
CA ASN A 333 -2.73 -29.29 -24.84
C ASN A 333 -2.91 -29.51 -23.33
N VAL A 334 -4.16 -29.53 -22.87
CA VAL A 334 -4.50 -29.68 -21.44
C VAL A 334 -4.22 -31.09 -20.93
N ALA A 335 -4.44 -32.12 -21.76
CA ALA A 335 -4.21 -33.53 -21.41
C ALA A 335 -2.75 -33.85 -21.08
N HIS A 336 -1.82 -33.04 -21.58
CA HIS A 336 -0.39 -33.17 -21.30
C HIS A 336 0.07 -32.38 -20.07
N LEU A 337 -0.79 -31.56 -19.47
CA LEU A 337 -0.44 -30.79 -18.27
C LEU A 337 -0.31 -31.72 -17.06
N PRO A 338 0.81 -31.68 -16.32
CA PRO A 338 1.02 -32.54 -15.17
C PRO A 338 0.00 -32.28 -14.05
N GLU A 339 -0.55 -31.07 -13.97
CA GLU A 339 -1.58 -30.66 -13.01
C GLU A 339 -2.86 -31.47 -13.18
N LEU A 340 -3.17 -31.92 -14.39
CA LEU A 340 -4.38 -32.71 -14.67
C LEU A 340 -4.36 -34.03 -13.87
N ASN A 341 -3.18 -34.64 -13.71
CA ASN A 341 -3.01 -35.88 -12.94
C ASN A 341 -3.25 -35.71 -11.43
N ARG A 342 -3.29 -34.47 -10.93
CA ARG A 342 -3.53 -34.16 -9.52
C ARG A 342 -5.01 -33.95 -9.18
N LEU A 343 -5.86 -33.81 -10.19
CA LEU A 343 -7.30 -33.62 -9.98
C LEU A 343 -7.93 -34.84 -9.32
N ASN A 344 -8.98 -34.58 -8.55
CA ASN A 344 -9.82 -35.64 -8.00
C ASN A 344 -10.55 -36.40 -9.13
N LYS A 345 -11.00 -37.62 -8.82
CA LYS A 345 -11.66 -38.49 -9.79
C LYS A 345 -12.95 -37.89 -10.35
N ASP A 346 -13.68 -37.14 -9.54
CA ASP A 346 -14.97 -36.56 -9.92
C ASP A 346 -14.78 -35.47 -10.99
N LEU A 347 -13.80 -34.58 -10.82
CA LEU A 347 -13.43 -33.56 -11.80
C LEU A 347 -12.89 -34.18 -13.09
N LEU A 348 -12.09 -35.23 -13.00
CA LEU A 348 -11.63 -35.96 -14.19
C LEU A 348 -12.81 -36.57 -14.97
N LEU A 349 -13.78 -37.16 -14.28
CA LEU A 349 -15.00 -37.69 -14.89
C LEU A 349 -15.84 -36.58 -15.54
N GLU A 350 -15.94 -35.42 -14.89
CA GLU A 350 -16.63 -34.25 -15.46
C GLU A 350 -15.95 -33.75 -16.73
N ILE A 351 -14.63 -33.70 -16.76
CA ILE A 351 -13.87 -33.31 -17.97
C ILE A 351 -14.12 -34.30 -19.11
N ILE A 352 -14.07 -35.61 -18.82
CA ILE A 352 -14.31 -36.65 -19.83
C ILE A 352 -15.74 -36.56 -20.37
N LYS A 353 -16.74 -36.37 -19.50
CA LYS A 353 -18.14 -36.18 -19.92
C LYS A 353 -18.29 -34.95 -20.81
N ALA A 354 -17.75 -33.81 -20.37
CA ALA A 354 -17.78 -32.57 -21.15
C ALA A 354 -17.10 -32.72 -22.52
N LYS A 355 -16.02 -33.52 -22.61
CA LYS A 355 -15.35 -33.81 -23.88
C LYS A 355 -16.18 -34.73 -24.80
N ALA A 356 -16.85 -35.73 -24.23
CA ALA A 356 -17.73 -36.63 -24.99
C ALA A 356 -18.96 -35.87 -25.53
N ASP A 357 -19.54 -34.98 -24.74
CA ASP A 357 -20.69 -34.15 -25.13
C ASP A 357 -20.32 -33.23 -26.31
N ASP A 358 -19.15 -32.59 -26.28
CA ASP A 358 -18.62 -31.75 -27.36
C ASP A 358 -18.39 -32.53 -28.68
N GLU A 359 -17.86 -33.77 -28.60
CA GLU A 359 -17.70 -34.62 -29.79
C GLU A 359 -19.03 -35.10 -30.37
N GLY A 360 -20.01 -35.36 -29.51
CA GLY A 360 -21.37 -35.67 -29.93
C GLY A 360 -22.02 -34.53 -30.72
N GLU A 361 -21.90 -33.29 -30.24
CA GLU A 361 -22.42 -32.10 -30.91
C GLU A 361 -21.73 -31.84 -32.26
N VAL A 362 -20.41 -31.99 -32.35
CA VAL A 362 -19.65 -31.81 -33.59
C VAL A 362 -20.05 -32.85 -34.64
N ASN A 363 -20.28 -34.09 -34.25
CA ASN A 363 -20.70 -35.16 -35.18
C ASN A 363 -22.14 -34.94 -35.67
N LEU A 364 -23.08 -34.57 -34.79
CA LEU A 364 -24.45 -34.20 -35.16
C LEU A 364 -24.49 -33.01 -36.13
N SER A 365 -23.63 -31.99 -35.91
CA SER A 365 -23.52 -30.84 -36.81
C SER A 365 -22.98 -31.22 -38.20
N LYS A 366 -21.98 -32.11 -38.25
CA LYS A 366 -21.45 -32.64 -39.52
C LYS A 366 -22.49 -33.45 -40.27
N ASP A 367 -23.21 -34.33 -39.59
CA ASP A 367 -24.27 -35.14 -40.19
C ASP A 367 -25.40 -34.26 -40.76
N TRP A 368 -25.80 -33.20 -40.05
CA TRP A 368 -26.76 -32.21 -40.55
C TRP A 368 -26.25 -31.44 -41.78
N SER A 369 -24.96 -31.07 -41.80
CA SER A 369 -24.37 -30.39 -42.94
C SER A 369 -24.22 -31.27 -44.18
N LEU A 370 -23.93 -32.58 -44.00
CA LEU A 370 -23.82 -33.54 -45.09
C LEU A 370 -25.20 -33.91 -45.67
N SER A 371 -26.22 -34.04 -44.83
CA SER A 371 -27.58 -34.37 -45.28
C SER A 371 -28.30 -33.22 -46.00
N ASN A 372 -27.87 -31.96 -45.81
CA ASN A 372 -28.37 -30.82 -46.60
C ASN A 372 -27.61 -30.58 -47.92
N ILE A 373 -26.46 -31.23 -48.14
CA ILE A 373 -25.70 -31.16 -49.40
C ILE A 373 -26.17 -32.24 -50.39
N SER A 374 -26.83 -33.30 -49.92
CA SER A 374 -27.41 -34.34 -50.77
C SER A 374 -28.76 -34.00 -51.41
N ASP A 375 -29.33 -32.83 -51.12
CA ASP A 375 -30.65 -32.38 -51.61
C ASP A 375 -30.58 -31.19 -52.61
N ILE A 376 -29.42 -30.96 -53.24
CA ILE A 376 -29.23 -30.05 -54.39
C ILE A 376 -28.63 -30.85 -55.55
#